data_AF-X5Y2C7-F1
#
_entry.id   AF-X5Y2C7-F1
#
_cell.length_a   1.000
_cell.length_b   1.000
_cell.length_c   1.000
_cell.angle_alpha   90.00
_cell.angle_beta   90.00
_cell.angle_gamma   90.00
#
_symmetry.space_group_name_H-M   'P 1'
#
loop_
_entity.id
_entity.type
_entity.pdbx_description
1 polymer ?
#
loop_
_entity_poly.entity_id
_entity_poly.type
_entity_poly.pdbx_seq_one_letter_code
_entity_poly.pdbx_strand_id
1 'polypeptide(L)'
;MRLHHARAAFDCHNLLGEGCNWNALDQSLWWTDIEGKCVFRWDDNGKVAAVRQLPSRAAFVFPRARDGFVLGFPKSIVITDPTFTDFSQVAEIEPHLAQTRVNEAAIDPYGGIVLGTYNEQTREPVGGVYRIASNGEVIKLFSGVAAANGLAFSPDGRIMYFTDTTEGTIRRFAVAPQFAGLAEIGPLAARTLPPDRLMVPPWTLKGATGAPGYEAAVSSVSIETATSQIAWICRLWRRPVWHLAAKI
;
A
#
# COMPACT_ATOMS: atom_id res chain seq x y z
N MET A 1 14.65 -16.56 20.12
CA MET A 1 13.40 -15.95 19.60
C MET A 1 13.39 -14.48 19.99
N ARG A 2 13.16 -13.53 19.06
CA ARG A 2 12.97 -12.12 19.43
C ARG A 2 11.49 -11.91 19.69
N LEU A 3 11.13 -11.50 20.90
CA LEU A 3 9.78 -11.05 21.21
C LEU A 3 9.60 -9.66 20.60
N HIS A 4 8.53 -9.49 19.83
CA HIS A 4 8.13 -8.20 19.28
C HIS A 4 6.93 -7.70 20.08
N HIS A 5 7.02 -6.48 20.61
CA HIS A 5 5.93 -5.83 21.32
C HIS A 5 5.21 -4.89 20.35
N ALA A 6 3.88 -4.96 20.33
CA ALA A 6 3.03 -3.99 19.65
C ALA A 6 2.26 -3.20 20.71
N ARG A 7 2.19 -1.89 20.55
CA ARG A 7 1.33 -1.00 21.32
C ARG A 7 0.71 0.02 20.38
N ALA A 8 -0.50 0.47 20.68
CA ALA A 8 -1.06 1.63 19.99
C ALA A 8 -0.14 2.83 20.22
N ALA A 9 0.26 3.50 19.15
CA ALA A 9 1.04 4.74 19.24
C ALA A 9 0.13 5.93 19.58
N PHE A 10 -1.05 5.98 18.95
CA PHE A 10 -2.09 6.99 19.12
C PHE A 10 -3.41 6.46 18.53
N ASP A 11 -4.52 7.11 18.90
CA ASP A 11 -5.81 6.95 18.23
C ASP A 11 -6.05 8.18 17.35
N CYS A 12 -6.09 7.98 16.04
CA CYS A 12 -6.26 9.04 15.03
C CYS A 12 -7.70 9.16 14.53
N HIS A 13 -8.61 8.30 15.02
CA HIS A 13 -10.04 8.29 14.64
C HIS A 13 -10.31 8.33 13.14
N ASN A 14 -9.43 7.73 12.32
CA ASN A 14 -9.64 7.66 10.88
C ASN A 14 -10.81 6.73 10.53
N LEU A 15 -11.59 7.11 9.52
CA LEU A 15 -12.63 6.24 8.97
C LEU A 15 -12.01 5.08 8.19
N LEU A 16 -10.97 5.36 7.40
CA LEU A 16 -10.15 4.36 6.71
C LEU A 16 -8.72 4.88 6.53
N GLY A 17 -7.87 4.67 7.54
CA GLY A 17 -6.45 5.06 7.50
C GLY A 17 -5.63 4.10 6.64
N GLU A 18 -5.00 4.60 5.57
CA GLU A 18 -4.25 3.82 4.59
C GLU A 18 -3.06 4.62 4.01
N GLY A 19 -2.25 3.98 3.17
CA GLY A 19 -1.20 4.67 2.40
C GLY A 19 -0.06 5.24 3.26
N CYS A 20 0.19 4.62 4.41
CA CYS A 20 1.25 5.00 5.34
C CYS A 20 2.64 5.04 4.66
N ASN A 21 3.26 6.20 4.67
CA ASN A 21 4.56 6.45 4.06
C ASN A 21 5.47 7.24 5.00
N TRP A 22 6.71 6.77 5.20
CA TRP A 22 7.71 7.51 5.96
C TRP A 22 8.45 8.48 5.03
N ASN A 23 8.32 9.78 5.31
CA ASN A 23 9.13 10.80 4.67
C ASN A 23 10.36 11.09 5.52
N ALA A 24 11.53 10.72 5.02
CA ALA A 24 12.78 10.94 5.74
C ALA A 24 13.27 12.39 5.68
N LEU A 25 12.79 13.21 4.75
CA LEU A 25 13.20 14.61 4.66
C LEU A 25 12.70 15.43 5.85
N ASP A 26 11.49 15.14 6.32
CA ASP A 26 10.88 15.81 7.47
C ASP A 26 10.65 14.87 8.68
N GLN A 27 11.29 13.69 8.66
CA GLN A 27 11.23 12.67 9.71
C GLN A 27 9.80 12.39 10.20
N SER A 28 8.87 12.19 9.27
CA SER A 28 7.46 12.05 9.60
C SER A 28 6.81 10.88 8.87
N LEU A 29 5.86 10.23 9.55
CA LEU A 29 4.91 9.32 8.93
C LEU A 29 3.76 10.14 8.37
N TRP A 30 3.48 9.97 7.09
CA TRP A 30 2.35 10.55 6.37
C TRP A 30 1.38 9.45 5.97
N TRP A 31 0.09 9.70 6.02
CA TRP A 31 -0.94 8.75 5.57
C TRP A 31 -2.22 9.49 5.19
N THR A 32 -3.16 8.77 4.59
CA THR A 32 -4.47 9.32 4.24
C THR A 32 -5.58 8.63 5.03
N ASP A 33 -6.61 9.39 5.36
CA ASP A 33 -7.94 8.87 5.64
C ASP A 33 -8.70 8.85 4.32
N ILE A 34 -8.88 7.67 3.72
CA ILE A 34 -9.51 7.54 2.41
C ILE A 34 -10.93 8.09 2.48
N GLU A 35 -11.75 7.58 3.41
CA GLU A 35 -13.16 7.98 3.53
C GLU A 35 -13.33 9.34 4.21
N GLY A 36 -12.46 9.67 5.17
CA GLY A 36 -12.41 11.01 5.78
C GLY A 36 -11.85 12.09 4.85
N LYS A 37 -11.29 11.71 3.69
CA LYS A 37 -10.67 12.59 2.69
C LYS A 37 -9.67 13.55 3.31
N CYS A 38 -8.77 13.05 4.16
CA CYS A 38 -7.85 13.91 4.91
C CYS A 38 -6.44 13.34 4.89
N VAL A 39 -5.42 14.21 4.84
CA VAL A 39 -4.01 13.81 5.02
C VAL A 39 -3.63 14.00 6.47
N PHE A 40 -2.89 13.04 7.01
CA PHE A 40 -2.36 13.08 8.35
C PHE A 40 -0.83 13.00 8.36
N ARG A 41 -0.26 13.53 9.44
CA ARG A 41 1.17 13.50 9.72
C ARG A 41 1.41 13.13 11.18
N TRP A 42 2.42 12.32 11.41
CA TRP A 42 3.00 12.04 12.72
C TRP A 42 4.50 12.32 12.66
N ASP A 43 4.94 13.34 13.38
CA ASP A 43 6.34 13.79 13.36
C ASP A 43 7.22 13.11 14.42
N ASP A 44 8.53 13.35 14.33
CA ASP A 44 9.56 12.81 15.23
C ASP A 44 9.45 13.32 16.68
N ASN A 45 8.67 14.38 16.93
CA ASN A 45 8.33 14.87 18.26
C ASN A 45 7.10 14.17 18.86
N GLY A 46 6.52 13.22 18.12
CA GLY A 46 5.36 12.46 18.56
C GLY A 46 4.03 13.16 18.30
N LYS A 47 4.02 14.30 17.59
CA LYS A 47 2.80 15.07 17.33
C LYS A 47 2.05 14.49 16.13
N VAL A 48 0.79 14.15 16.38
CA VAL A 48 -0.15 13.70 15.34
C VAL A 48 -1.05 14.86 14.94
N ALA A 49 -1.26 15.06 13.65
CA ALA A 49 -2.15 16.09 13.14
C ALA A 49 -2.91 15.61 11.89
N ALA A 50 -4.19 15.98 11.82
CA ALA A 50 -4.90 16.13 10.55
C ALA A 50 -4.35 17.39 9.87
N VAL A 51 -3.64 17.22 8.76
CA VAL A 51 -2.93 18.30 8.08
C VAL A 51 -3.87 19.08 7.17
N ARG A 52 -4.67 18.38 6.38
CA ARG A 52 -5.54 19.01 5.38
C ARG A 52 -6.72 18.13 4.98
N GLN A 53 -7.89 18.75 4.88
CA GLN A 53 -9.02 18.20 4.16
C GLN A 53 -8.75 18.23 2.63
N LEU A 54 -8.82 17.07 2.00
CA LEU A 54 -8.63 16.87 0.57
C LEU A 54 -9.94 17.06 -0.20
N PRO A 55 -9.86 17.44 -1.49
CA PRO A 55 -11.04 17.55 -2.35
C PRO A 55 -11.68 16.18 -2.67
N SER A 56 -10.94 15.08 -2.52
CA SER A 56 -11.41 13.73 -2.83
C SER A 56 -10.74 12.67 -1.94
N ARG A 57 -11.19 11.42 -2.08
CA ARG A 57 -10.65 10.24 -1.38
C ARG A 57 -9.25 9.93 -1.93
N ALA A 58 -8.20 10.09 -1.13
CA ALA A 58 -6.84 9.75 -1.55
C ALA A 58 -6.43 8.39 -0.97
N ALA A 59 -6.01 7.47 -1.83
CA ALA A 59 -5.55 6.13 -1.45
C ALA A 59 -4.11 6.12 -0.90
N PHE A 60 -3.29 7.09 -1.30
CA PHE A 60 -1.91 7.23 -0.83
C PHE A 60 -1.46 8.69 -0.88
N VAL A 61 -0.38 8.98 -0.16
CA VAL A 61 0.35 10.25 -0.20
C VAL A 61 1.85 9.95 -0.17
N PHE A 62 2.58 10.41 -1.19
CA PHE A 62 4.03 10.26 -1.25
C PHE A 62 4.74 11.60 -1.39
N PRO A 63 5.88 11.81 -0.71
CA PRO A 63 6.69 12.99 -0.94
C PRO A 63 7.23 12.96 -2.37
N ARG A 64 7.33 14.13 -2.99
CA ARG A 64 8.03 14.28 -4.26
C ARG A 64 9.51 14.57 -4.02
N ALA A 65 10.34 14.24 -5.01
CA ALA A 65 11.76 14.61 -5.02
C ALA A 65 11.94 16.13 -5.25
N ARG A 66 10.91 16.75 -5.82
CA ARG A 66 10.69 18.21 -5.81
C ARG A 66 9.77 18.56 -4.65
N ASP A 67 9.48 19.85 -4.49
CA ASP A 67 8.60 20.29 -3.41
C ASP A 67 7.18 19.71 -3.55
N GLY A 68 6.55 19.45 -2.40
CA GLY A 68 5.18 18.94 -2.31
C GLY A 68 5.02 17.42 -2.40
N PHE A 69 3.82 16.98 -2.80
CA PHE A 69 3.37 15.59 -2.71
C PHE A 69 2.73 15.10 -4.00
N VAL A 70 2.65 13.78 -4.14
CA VAL A 70 1.82 13.09 -5.13
C VAL A 70 0.78 12.23 -4.41
N LEU A 71 -0.45 12.26 -4.91
CA LEU A 71 -1.60 11.55 -4.34
C LEU A 71 -2.37 10.79 -5.41
N GLY A 72 -3.00 9.69 -5.00
CA GLY A 72 -3.92 8.91 -5.84
C GLY A 72 -5.37 9.11 -5.45
N PHE A 73 -6.10 9.91 -6.24
CA PHE A 73 -7.56 9.98 -6.19
C PHE A 73 -8.20 8.87 -7.04
N PRO A 74 -9.53 8.62 -6.96
CA PRO A 74 -10.11 7.44 -7.57
C PRO A 74 -9.78 7.25 -9.05
N LYS A 75 -9.71 8.33 -9.82
CA LYS A 75 -9.46 8.30 -11.28
C LYS A 75 -8.23 9.07 -11.71
N SER A 76 -7.49 9.66 -10.78
CA SER A 76 -6.40 10.55 -11.15
C SER A 76 -5.25 10.49 -10.18
N ILE A 77 -4.06 10.63 -10.73
CA ILE A 77 -2.86 10.91 -9.97
C ILE A 77 -2.60 12.40 -10.07
N VAL A 78 -2.45 13.03 -8.92
CA VAL A 78 -2.29 14.48 -8.79
C VAL A 78 -1.01 14.80 -8.04
N ILE A 79 -0.39 15.91 -8.40
CA ILE A 79 0.66 16.54 -7.60
C ILE A 79 0.07 17.75 -6.87
N THR A 80 0.66 18.07 -5.72
CA THR A 80 0.25 19.22 -4.91
C THR A 80 1.45 19.89 -4.28
N ASP A 81 1.27 21.14 -3.84
CA ASP A 81 2.23 21.88 -3.04
C ASP A 81 2.31 21.32 -1.60
N PRO A 82 3.33 21.70 -0.80
CA PRO A 82 3.48 21.19 0.57
C PRO A 82 2.31 21.47 1.50
N THR A 83 1.46 22.44 1.17
CA THR A 83 0.32 22.84 2.01
C THR A 83 -1.01 22.24 1.57
N PHE A 84 -1.02 21.40 0.52
CA PHE A 84 -2.21 20.74 -0.01
C PHE A 84 -3.31 21.76 -0.39
N THR A 85 -2.91 22.85 -1.05
CA THR A 85 -3.79 23.95 -1.46
C THR A 85 -3.98 24.00 -2.98
N ASP A 86 -2.96 23.60 -3.75
CA ASP A 86 -2.99 23.60 -5.21
C ASP A 86 -2.76 22.18 -5.73
N PHE A 87 -3.62 21.71 -6.64
CA PHE A 87 -3.61 20.36 -7.16
C PHE A 87 -3.57 20.38 -8.69
N SER A 88 -2.59 19.70 -9.27
CA SER A 88 -2.46 19.52 -10.71
C SER A 88 -2.55 18.04 -11.06
N GLN A 89 -3.44 17.68 -11.98
CA GLN A 89 -3.56 16.31 -12.47
C GLN A 89 -2.39 15.97 -13.39
N VAL A 90 -1.77 14.81 -13.16
CA VAL A 90 -0.67 14.29 -13.96
C VAL A 90 -1.10 13.13 -14.85
N ALA A 91 -2.00 12.28 -14.34
CA ALA A 91 -2.49 11.12 -15.07
C ALA A 91 -3.96 10.84 -14.74
N GLU A 92 -4.66 10.28 -15.70
CA GLU A 92 -5.99 9.68 -15.53
C GLU A 92 -5.87 8.15 -15.58
N ILE A 93 -6.57 7.46 -14.68
CA ILE A 93 -6.50 6.01 -14.52
C ILE A 93 -7.89 5.41 -14.72
N GLU A 94 -7.99 4.48 -15.66
CA GLU A 94 -9.23 3.72 -15.95
C GLU A 94 -10.48 4.59 -16.12
N PRO A 95 -10.46 5.64 -16.97
CA PRO A 95 -11.62 6.52 -17.13
C PRO A 95 -12.86 5.80 -17.69
N HIS A 96 -12.65 4.69 -18.38
CA HIS A 96 -13.69 3.86 -18.99
C HIS A 96 -14.32 2.82 -18.04
N LEU A 97 -13.78 2.67 -16.82
CA LEU A 97 -14.27 1.68 -15.84
C LEU A 97 -14.84 2.41 -14.61
N ALA A 98 -16.05 2.93 -14.69
CA ALA A 98 -16.65 3.76 -13.63
C ALA A 98 -16.61 3.13 -12.22
N GLN A 99 -16.59 1.79 -12.13
CA GLN A 99 -16.57 1.02 -10.88
C GLN A 99 -15.21 0.94 -10.19
N THR A 100 -14.11 1.31 -10.85
CA THR A 100 -12.77 1.19 -10.27
C THR A 100 -12.28 2.47 -9.61
N ARG A 101 -11.34 2.34 -8.69
CA ARG A 101 -10.55 3.45 -8.18
C ARG A 101 -9.09 3.09 -7.96
N VAL A 102 -8.19 4.06 -7.95
CA VAL A 102 -6.85 3.89 -7.36
C VAL A 102 -6.97 3.44 -5.90
N ASN A 103 -6.19 2.45 -5.48
CA ASN A 103 -6.27 1.91 -4.11
C ASN A 103 -4.93 1.69 -3.42
N GLU A 104 -3.88 1.32 -4.15
CA GLU A 104 -2.58 1.02 -3.55
C GLU A 104 -1.48 1.53 -4.48
N ALA A 105 -0.34 1.93 -3.92
CA ALA A 105 0.83 2.30 -4.71
C ALA A 105 2.15 2.10 -3.98
N ALA A 106 3.24 2.09 -4.73
CA ALA A 106 4.58 2.30 -4.23
C ALA A 106 5.42 3.10 -5.21
N ILE A 107 6.41 3.81 -4.69
CA ILE A 107 7.45 4.42 -5.53
C ILE A 107 8.37 3.31 -6.02
N ASP A 108 8.61 3.29 -7.33
CA ASP A 108 9.47 2.29 -7.96
C ASP A 108 10.96 2.64 -7.82
N PRO A 109 11.88 1.70 -8.07
CA PRO A 109 13.33 1.91 -7.92
C PRO A 109 13.93 3.01 -8.80
N TYR A 110 13.21 3.46 -9.83
CA TYR A 110 13.62 4.52 -10.75
C TYR A 110 13.00 5.89 -10.38
N GLY A 111 12.09 5.92 -9.39
CA GLY A 111 11.39 7.11 -8.92
C GLY A 111 10.04 7.37 -9.61
N GLY A 112 9.55 6.41 -10.40
CA GLY A 112 8.17 6.41 -10.87
C GLY A 112 7.21 5.91 -9.79
N ILE A 113 5.93 5.81 -10.11
CA ILE A 113 4.88 5.30 -9.21
C ILE A 113 4.27 4.08 -9.86
N VAL A 114 4.27 2.95 -9.16
CA VAL A 114 3.44 1.80 -9.55
C VAL A 114 2.23 1.76 -8.64
N LEU A 115 1.04 1.63 -9.23
CA LEU A 115 -0.23 1.67 -8.52
C LEU A 115 -1.18 0.58 -9.03
N GLY A 116 -2.05 0.12 -8.15
CA GLY A 116 -3.12 -0.82 -8.48
C GLY A 116 -4.50 -0.25 -8.18
N THR A 117 -5.49 -0.74 -8.92
CA THR A 117 -6.89 -0.31 -8.76
C THR A 117 -7.73 -1.31 -7.98
N TYR A 118 -8.90 -0.85 -7.54
CA TYR A 118 -9.91 -1.59 -6.80
C TYR A 118 -11.28 -1.38 -7.43
N ASN A 119 -11.97 -2.48 -7.76
CA ASN A 119 -13.36 -2.47 -8.18
C ASN A 119 -14.27 -2.41 -6.94
N GLU A 120 -14.81 -1.22 -6.65
CA GLU A 120 -15.59 -0.97 -5.43
C GLU A 120 -16.97 -1.63 -5.46
N GLN A 121 -17.47 -2.00 -6.64
CA GLN A 121 -18.84 -2.48 -6.80
C GLN A 121 -18.93 -4.00 -6.69
N THR A 122 -18.23 -4.73 -7.57
CA THR A 122 -18.44 -6.18 -7.72
C THR A 122 -17.24 -7.00 -7.27
N ARG A 123 -16.08 -6.38 -7.07
CA ARG A 123 -14.79 -7.06 -6.89
C ARG A 123 -14.46 -8.04 -8.01
N GLU A 124 -15.05 -7.85 -9.19
CA GLU A 124 -14.61 -8.57 -10.39
C GLU A 124 -13.24 -8.01 -10.83
N PRO A 125 -12.36 -8.86 -11.39
CA PRO A 125 -10.99 -8.50 -11.73
C PRO A 125 -10.89 -7.69 -13.03
N VAL A 126 -11.55 -6.54 -13.07
CA VAL A 126 -11.64 -5.65 -14.23
C VAL A 126 -10.55 -4.56 -14.25
N GLY A 127 -9.93 -4.31 -13.10
CA GLY A 127 -8.89 -3.31 -12.93
C GLY A 127 -7.51 -3.78 -13.40
N GLY A 128 -6.50 -2.99 -13.07
CA GLY A 128 -5.12 -3.28 -13.42
C GLY A 128 -4.09 -2.65 -12.49
N VAL A 129 -2.83 -3.00 -12.76
CA VAL A 129 -1.66 -2.34 -12.21
C VAL A 129 -1.02 -1.49 -13.30
N TYR A 130 -0.66 -0.27 -12.92
CA TYR A 130 -0.12 0.76 -13.79
C TYR A 130 1.19 1.28 -13.25
N ARG A 131 2.06 1.72 -14.14
CA ARG A 131 3.24 2.51 -13.82
C ARG A 131 3.10 3.90 -14.40
N ILE A 132 3.44 4.90 -13.63
CA ILE A 132 3.64 6.28 -14.07
C ILE A 132 5.11 6.59 -13.96
N ALA A 133 5.76 6.79 -15.10
CA ALA A 133 7.16 7.15 -15.16
C ALA A 133 7.37 8.61 -14.70
N SER A 134 8.63 8.99 -14.41
CA SER A 134 8.96 10.34 -13.94
C SER A 134 8.67 11.46 -14.96
N ASN A 135 8.48 11.11 -16.24
CA ASN A 135 8.05 12.03 -17.29
C ASN A 135 6.51 12.12 -17.42
N GLY A 136 5.75 11.44 -16.56
CA GLY A 136 4.28 11.38 -16.60
C GLY A 136 3.70 10.29 -17.51
N GLU A 137 4.52 9.52 -18.22
CA GLU A 137 4.04 8.43 -19.08
C GLU A 137 3.36 7.33 -18.26
N VAL A 138 2.15 6.95 -18.66
CA VAL A 138 1.35 5.92 -18.01
C VAL A 138 1.39 4.64 -18.83
N ILE A 139 1.83 3.54 -18.20
CA ILE A 139 1.89 2.22 -18.82
C ILE A 139 1.08 1.24 -17.96
N LYS A 140 0.14 0.51 -18.56
CA LYS A 140 -0.49 -0.62 -17.89
C LYS A 140 0.50 -1.79 -17.84
N LEU A 141 0.82 -2.26 -16.64
CA LEU A 141 1.71 -3.41 -16.43
C LEU A 141 0.96 -4.73 -16.62
N PHE A 142 -0.23 -4.86 -16.03
CA PHE A 142 -1.12 -6.00 -16.24
C PHE A 142 -2.57 -5.67 -15.86
N SER A 143 -3.51 -6.44 -16.39
CA SER A 143 -4.94 -6.39 -16.06
C SER A 143 -5.31 -7.53 -15.10
N GLY A 144 -6.60 -7.68 -14.78
CA GLY A 144 -7.08 -8.81 -14.00
C GLY A 144 -7.06 -8.54 -12.50
N VAL A 145 -7.17 -7.28 -12.09
CA VAL A 145 -7.10 -6.86 -10.68
C VAL A 145 -8.50 -6.51 -10.18
N ALA A 146 -8.90 -7.15 -9.09
CA ALA A 146 -10.13 -6.86 -8.37
C ALA A 146 -9.89 -5.87 -7.25
N ALA A 147 -8.84 -6.06 -6.44
CA ALA A 147 -8.58 -5.30 -5.22
C ALA A 147 -7.08 -5.27 -4.86
N ALA A 148 -6.32 -4.43 -5.57
CA ALA A 148 -4.91 -4.18 -5.26
C ALA A 148 -4.74 -3.64 -3.84
N ASN A 149 -3.99 -4.34 -2.98
CA ASN A 149 -3.90 -4.00 -1.56
C ASN A 149 -2.53 -4.34 -0.97
N GLY A 150 -1.55 -4.44 -1.86
CA GLY A 150 -0.15 -4.49 -1.53
C GLY A 150 0.68 -4.34 -2.80
N LEU A 151 1.60 -3.37 -2.77
CA LEU A 151 2.69 -3.22 -3.72
C LEU A 151 4.02 -2.89 -3.04
N ALA A 152 5.10 -3.60 -3.40
CA ALA A 152 6.44 -3.33 -2.87
C ALA A 152 7.56 -3.77 -3.83
N PHE A 153 8.77 -3.31 -3.58
CA PHE A 153 9.97 -3.70 -4.32
C PHE A 153 11.03 -4.28 -3.40
N SER A 154 11.86 -5.18 -3.94
CA SER A 154 13.08 -5.61 -3.27
C SER A 154 14.10 -4.44 -3.13
N PRO A 155 15.04 -4.47 -2.17
CA PRO A 155 16.04 -3.43 -1.97
C PRO A 155 17.04 -3.27 -3.11
N ASP A 156 17.15 -4.25 -4.00
CA ASP A 156 17.91 -4.13 -5.25
C ASP A 156 17.03 -3.68 -6.43
N GLY A 157 15.72 -3.50 -6.20
CA GLY A 157 14.74 -3.08 -7.19
C GLY A 157 14.40 -4.13 -8.26
N ARG A 158 14.92 -5.35 -8.15
CA ARG A 158 14.79 -6.39 -9.20
C ARG A 158 13.50 -7.18 -9.10
N ILE A 159 12.86 -7.21 -7.93
CA ILE A 159 11.61 -7.93 -7.71
C ILE A 159 10.52 -6.95 -7.28
N MET A 160 9.39 -7.01 -7.97
CA MET A 160 8.15 -6.39 -7.52
C MET A 160 7.27 -7.46 -6.85
N TYR A 161 6.69 -7.10 -5.70
CA TYR A 161 5.70 -7.89 -4.99
C TYR A 161 4.35 -7.21 -5.13
N PHE A 162 3.31 -8.00 -5.41
CA PHE A 162 1.96 -7.50 -5.56
C PHE A 162 0.95 -8.48 -4.97
N THR A 163 -0.12 -7.94 -4.39
CA THR A 163 -1.21 -8.72 -3.83
C THR A 163 -2.55 -8.14 -4.24
N ASP A 164 -3.40 -9.00 -4.81
CA ASP A 164 -4.82 -8.78 -4.88
C ASP A 164 -5.49 -9.45 -3.66
N THR A 165 -6.31 -8.69 -2.94
CA THR A 165 -7.02 -9.20 -1.75
C THR A 165 -7.85 -10.44 -2.06
N THR A 166 -8.42 -10.53 -3.26
CA THR A 166 -9.29 -11.64 -3.67
C THR A 166 -8.52 -12.92 -3.98
N GLU A 167 -7.26 -12.81 -4.36
CA GLU A 167 -6.41 -13.95 -4.73
C GLU A 167 -5.74 -14.63 -3.52
N GLY A 168 -5.61 -13.91 -2.40
CA GLY A 168 -4.96 -14.43 -1.19
C GLY A 168 -3.52 -14.92 -1.41
N THR A 169 -2.84 -14.34 -2.41
CA THR A 169 -1.51 -14.75 -2.89
C THR A 169 -0.61 -13.53 -3.01
N ILE A 170 0.65 -13.66 -2.59
CA ILE A 170 1.70 -12.68 -2.85
C ILE A 170 2.40 -13.07 -4.14
N ARG A 171 2.13 -12.35 -5.22
CA ARG A 171 2.76 -12.55 -6.53
C ARG A 171 4.12 -11.86 -6.58
N ARG A 172 5.03 -12.41 -7.39
CA ARG A 172 6.37 -11.82 -7.61
C ARG A 172 6.64 -11.65 -9.09
N PHE A 173 7.27 -10.53 -9.41
CA PHE A 173 7.64 -10.19 -10.77
C PHE A 173 9.10 -9.79 -10.84
N ALA A 174 9.84 -10.34 -11.79
CA ALA A 174 11.14 -9.82 -12.17
C ALA A 174 10.96 -8.51 -12.94
N VAL A 175 11.62 -7.47 -12.46
CA VAL A 175 11.61 -6.12 -13.04
C VAL A 175 12.87 -5.97 -13.89
N ALA A 176 12.71 -5.80 -15.20
CA ALA A 176 13.84 -5.47 -16.07
C ALA A 176 14.32 -4.03 -15.83
N PRO A 177 15.57 -3.71 -16.20
CA PRO A 177 16.08 -2.34 -16.12
C PRO A 177 15.11 -1.32 -16.73
N GLN A 178 14.92 -0.20 -16.01
CA GLN A 178 14.04 0.90 -16.41
C GLN A 178 12.59 0.50 -16.72
N PHE A 179 12.09 -0.61 -16.16
CA PHE A 179 10.78 -1.18 -16.49
C PHE A 179 10.60 -1.57 -17.97
N ALA A 180 11.69 -1.89 -18.68
CA ALA A 180 11.62 -2.40 -20.06
C ALA A 180 10.85 -3.73 -20.19
N GLY A 181 10.57 -4.39 -19.07
CA GLY A 181 9.81 -5.63 -19.00
C GLY A 181 9.45 -5.97 -17.55
N LEU A 182 8.35 -6.71 -17.40
CA LEU A 182 7.87 -7.23 -16.14
C LEU A 182 7.42 -8.67 -16.36
N ALA A 183 8.08 -9.64 -15.73
CA ALA A 183 7.79 -11.05 -15.89
C ALA A 183 7.39 -11.67 -14.56
N GLU A 184 6.25 -12.36 -14.50
CA GLU A 184 5.85 -13.09 -13.31
C GLU A 184 6.78 -14.30 -13.08
N ILE A 185 7.35 -14.41 -11.87
CA ILE A 185 8.31 -15.45 -11.50
C ILE A 185 7.77 -16.39 -10.41
N GLY A 186 6.44 -16.42 -10.27
CA GLY A 186 5.71 -17.28 -9.33
C GLY A 186 5.44 -16.66 -7.96
N PRO A 187 4.53 -17.25 -7.17
CA PRO A 187 4.13 -16.69 -5.88
C PRO A 187 5.25 -16.78 -4.85
N LEU A 188 5.30 -15.81 -3.93
CA LEU A 188 6.10 -15.88 -2.70
C LEU A 188 5.40 -16.72 -1.63
N ALA A 189 4.09 -16.54 -1.51
CA ALA A 189 3.22 -17.23 -0.58
C ALA A 189 1.81 -17.31 -1.17
N ALA A 190 1.10 -18.39 -0.91
CA ALA A 190 -0.29 -18.60 -1.29
C ALA A 190 -1.06 -19.15 -0.07
N ARG A 191 -2.36 -18.84 0.03
CA ARG A 191 -3.21 -19.46 1.06
C ARG A 191 -3.22 -20.99 0.92
N THR A 192 -2.85 -21.69 1.99
CA THR A 192 -3.12 -23.11 2.19
C THR A 192 -4.32 -23.29 3.13
N LEU A 193 -5.52 -22.88 2.73
CA LEU A 193 -6.75 -23.18 3.47
C LEU A 193 -7.91 -23.51 2.51
N PRO A 194 -8.73 -24.55 2.80
CA PRO A 194 -9.83 -24.97 1.92
C PRO A 194 -10.95 -23.91 1.81
N PRO A 195 -11.71 -23.89 0.69
CA PRO A 195 -12.65 -22.81 0.33
C PRO A 195 -13.81 -22.56 1.29
N ASP A 196 -14.14 -23.54 2.15
CA ASP A 196 -15.41 -23.69 2.84
C ASP A 196 -15.47 -23.06 4.26
N ARG A 197 -14.48 -22.22 4.61
CA ARG A 197 -14.54 -21.34 5.80
C ARG A 197 -14.59 -19.86 5.40
N LEU A 198 -15.60 -19.51 4.62
CA LEU A 198 -16.04 -18.13 4.40
C LEU A 198 -16.94 -17.68 5.57
N MET A 199 -16.35 -17.49 6.74
CA MET A 199 -17.00 -16.80 7.84
C MET A 199 -15.94 -15.88 8.44
N VAL A 200 -16.11 -14.57 8.31
CA VAL A 200 -15.46 -13.59 9.18
C VAL A 200 -16.08 -13.80 10.56
N PRO A 201 -15.42 -14.43 11.55
CA PRO A 201 -16.03 -14.53 12.86
C PRO A 201 -15.83 -13.17 13.55
N PRO A 202 -16.84 -12.64 14.26
CA PRO A 202 -16.62 -11.50 15.13
C PRO A 202 -15.64 -11.91 16.22
N TRP A 203 -14.70 -11.00 16.52
CA TRP A 203 -13.73 -11.14 17.60
C TRP A 203 -14.42 -11.64 18.87
N THR A 204 -14.12 -12.87 19.28
CA THR A 204 -14.43 -13.37 20.61
C THR A 204 -13.12 -13.67 21.31
N LEU A 205 -12.69 -12.75 22.20
CA LEU A 205 -11.74 -13.10 23.24
C LEU A 205 -12.48 -14.04 24.22
N LYS A 206 -12.30 -15.36 24.06
CA LYS A 206 -12.59 -16.30 25.16
C LYS A 206 -11.37 -16.31 26.07
N GLY A 207 -11.59 -15.86 27.31
CA GLY A 207 -10.54 -15.58 28.27
C GLY A 207 -10.11 -16.74 29.17
N ALA A 208 -9.30 -16.32 30.13
CA ALA A 208 -9.02 -16.90 31.44
C ALA A 208 -8.05 -18.10 31.57
N THR A 209 -6.98 -17.79 32.32
CA THR A 209 -6.31 -18.59 33.38
C THR A 209 -5.44 -19.80 33.02
N GLY A 210 -4.16 -19.71 33.42
CA GLY A 210 -3.46 -20.77 34.15
C GLY A 210 -2.43 -21.62 33.39
N ALA A 211 -1.21 -21.63 33.97
CA ALA A 211 -0.09 -22.57 33.82
C ALA A 211 0.95 -22.36 32.68
N PRO A 212 2.27 -22.48 32.99
CA PRO A 212 3.36 -22.33 32.02
C PRO A 212 3.70 -23.67 31.33
N GLY A 213 4.05 -23.60 30.05
CA GLY A 213 4.79 -24.68 29.38
C GLY A 213 4.09 -25.35 28.20
N TYR A 214 3.78 -24.61 27.13
CA TYR A 214 3.60 -25.21 25.81
C TYR A 214 4.24 -24.30 24.75
N GLU A 215 5.37 -24.74 24.20
CA GLU A 215 5.97 -24.18 22.98
C GLU A 215 5.15 -24.65 21.78
N ALA A 216 4.59 -23.71 21.01
CA ALA A 216 4.11 -23.98 19.66
C ALA A 216 5.15 -23.47 18.66
N ALA A 217 5.77 -24.38 17.92
CA ALA A 217 6.59 -24.04 16.77
C ALA A 217 5.66 -23.56 15.63
N VAL A 218 5.83 -22.31 15.20
CA VAL A 218 5.07 -21.75 14.08
C VAL A 218 5.75 -22.18 12.78
N SER A 219 5.25 -23.26 12.16
CA SER A 219 5.69 -23.76 10.84
C SER A 219 4.85 -23.22 9.67
N SER A 220 3.89 -22.33 9.93
CA SER A 220 3.02 -21.73 8.91
C SER A 220 2.58 -20.32 9.31
N VAL A 221 2.62 -19.39 8.36
CA VAL A 221 2.17 -17.99 8.52
C VAL A 221 0.76 -17.88 7.94
N SER A 222 -0.23 -17.59 8.79
CA SER A 222 -1.60 -17.26 8.37
C SER A 222 -1.70 -15.76 8.03
N ILE A 223 -2.12 -15.48 6.80
CA ILE A 223 -2.25 -14.13 6.22
C ILE A 223 -3.72 -13.69 6.37
N GLU A 224 -4.01 -12.79 7.30
CA GLU A 224 -5.41 -12.47 7.70
C GLU A 224 -5.94 -11.11 7.21
N THR A 225 -5.11 -10.15 6.78
CA THR A 225 -5.60 -8.91 6.14
C THR A 225 -4.62 -8.41 5.09
N ALA A 226 -5.08 -7.91 3.94
CA ALA A 226 -4.20 -7.52 2.85
C ALA A 226 -3.26 -6.34 3.20
N THR A 227 -3.72 -5.41 4.03
CA THR A 227 -2.90 -4.33 4.62
C THR A 227 -1.72 -4.84 5.48
N SER A 228 -1.80 -6.07 6.01
CA SER A 228 -0.72 -6.69 6.78
C SER A 228 0.35 -7.39 5.94
N GLN A 229 0.13 -7.56 4.63
CA GLN A 229 0.97 -8.40 3.77
C GLN A 229 2.32 -7.75 3.42
N ILE A 230 2.37 -6.41 3.30
CA ILE A 230 3.60 -5.69 2.92
C ILE A 230 4.32 -5.05 4.10
N ALA A 231 3.61 -4.69 5.16
CA ALA A 231 4.25 -4.34 6.43
C ALA A 231 5.18 -5.47 6.93
N TRP A 232 4.86 -6.74 6.60
CA TRP A 232 5.73 -7.89 6.83
C TRP A 232 6.90 -8.01 5.84
N ILE A 233 6.69 -7.77 4.54
CA ILE A 233 7.77 -7.78 3.53
C ILE A 233 8.80 -6.68 3.83
N CYS A 234 8.35 -5.49 4.22
CA CYS A 234 9.23 -4.39 4.61
C CYS A 234 10.09 -4.71 5.86
N ARG A 235 9.58 -5.56 6.78
CA ARG A 235 10.34 -6.04 7.95
C ARG A 235 11.43 -7.07 7.61
N LEU A 236 11.35 -7.76 6.47
CA LEU A 236 12.42 -8.68 6.02
C LEU A 236 13.66 -7.90 5.55
N TRP A 237 13.48 -6.66 5.10
CA TRP A 237 14.58 -5.81 4.67
C TRP A 237 15.26 -5.19 5.89
N ARG A 238 16.33 -5.83 6.37
CA ARG A 238 17.15 -5.38 7.52
C ARG A 238 17.97 -4.09 7.26
N ARG A 239 17.54 -3.23 6.33
CA ARG A 239 18.18 -1.96 5.98
C ARG A 239 17.09 -0.90 5.82
N PRO A 240 17.36 0.38 6.14
CA PRO A 240 16.37 1.45 5.99
C PRO A 240 15.84 1.41 4.56
N VAL A 241 14.57 1.02 4.45
CA VAL A 241 13.87 0.84 3.19
C VAL A 241 13.66 2.25 2.65
N TRP A 242 14.53 2.60 1.71
CA TRP A 242 14.49 3.70 0.78
C TRP A 242 13.95 5.07 1.24
N HIS A 243 14.81 6.08 1.14
CA HIS A 243 14.42 7.48 0.98
C HIS A 243 13.84 7.67 -0.43
N LEU A 244 12.66 7.11 -0.71
CA LEU A 244 12.01 7.29 -2.00
C LEU A 244 11.09 8.50 -1.94
N ALA A 245 11.40 9.44 -2.81
CA ALA A 245 10.52 10.53 -3.15
C ALA A 245 10.21 10.39 -4.65
N ALA A 246 8.94 10.56 -5.02
CA ALA A 246 8.50 10.41 -6.40
C ALA A 246 9.17 11.48 -7.28
N LYS A 247 9.78 11.09 -8.40
CA LYS A 247 10.48 12.01 -9.31
C LYS A 247 9.57 12.69 -10.33
N ILE A 248 8.27 12.43 -10.24
CA ILE A 248 7.22 13.07 -11.03
C ILE A 248 7.02 14.53 -10.59
#